data_AF-A0AAN4ZBU7-F1
#
_entry.id   AF-A0AAN4ZBU7-F1
#
_cell.length_a   1.000
_cell.length_b   1.000
_cell.length_c   1.000
_cell.angle_alpha   90.00
_cell.angle_beta   90.00
_cell.angle_gamma   90.00
#
_symmetry.space_group_name_H-M   'P 1'
#
loop_
_entity.id
_entity.type
_entity.pdbx_description
1 polymer ?
#
loop_
_entity_poly.entity_id
_entity_poly.type
_entity_poly.pdbx_seq_one_letter_code
_entity_poly.pdbx_strand_id
1 'polypeptide(L)'
;RMSPPRQEAVDGKLMEPQNDASTGFIRLVESFTMIFEKGIFSYDTIVLGQRWALALKKNASTYLGVYLYHPTYETRPWSVDVSTHLKLVGTGNGGNREF
;
A
#
# COMPACT_ATOMS: atom_id res chain seq x y z
N ARG A 1 23.98 -31.28 -1.02
CA ARG A 1 23.45 -30.21 -1.90
C ARG A 1 22.03 -30.62 -2.26
N MET A 2 21.01 -29.94 -1.73
CA MET A 2 19.60 -30.25 -2.04
C MET A 2 19.21 -29.59 -3.36
N SER A 3 18.58 -30.34 -4.25
CA SER A 3 17.98 -29.83 -5.47
C SER A 3 16.72 -29.02 -5.14
N PRO A 4 16.39 -27.96 -5.90
CA PRO A 4 15.14 -27.24 -5.70
C PRO A 4 13.94 -28.15 -6.06
N PRO A 5 12.77 -27.96 -5.42
CA PRO A 5 11.58 -28.74 -5.72
C PRO A 5 11.14 -28.55 -7.18
N ARG A 6 10.78 -29.66 -7.84
CA ARG A 6 10.25 -29.64 -9.21
C ARG A 6 8.89 -28.93 -9.24
N GLN A 7 8.75 -27.97 -10.16
CA GLN A 7 7.46 -27.46 -10.57
C GLN A 7 6.73 -28.54 -11.37
N GLU A 8 5.58 -29.00 -10.88
CA GLU A 8 4.64 -29.76 -11.71
C GLU A 8 3.78 -28.76 -12.47
N ALA A 9 3.91 -28.76 -13.80
CA ALA A 9 3.04 -28.01 -14.68
C ALA A 9 1.67 -28.68 -14.71
N VAL A 10 0.67 -28.05 -14.10
CA VAL A 10 -0.74 -28.41 -14.30
C VAL A 10 -1.32 -27.38 -15.29
N ASP A 11 -1.69 -27.86 -16.49
CA ASP A 11 -2.46 -27.15 -17.51
C ASP A 11 -1.95 -25.78 -18.03
N GLY A 12 -0.70 -25.73 -18.50
CA GLY A 12 -0.31 -24.78 -19.57
C GLY A 12 -0.42 -23.28 -19.27
N LYS A 13 -0.80 -22.88 -18.06
CA LYS A 13 -0.61 -21.53 -17.54
C LYS A 13 0.64 -21.58 -16.70
N LEU A 14 1.68 -20.87 -17.13
CA LEU A 14 2.62 -20.30 -16.18
C LEU A 14 1.75 -19.51 -15.20
N MET A 15 1.48 -20.08 -14.01
CA MET A 15 1.08 -19.24 -12.89
C MET A 15 2.27 -18.31 -12.72
N GLU A 16 2.11 -17.08 -13.21
CA GLU A 16 2.99 -16.00 -12.80
C GLU A 16 3.11 -16.13 -11.28
N PRO A 17 4.32 -16.16 -10.71
CA PRO A 17 4.44 -16.17 -9.27
C PRO A 17 3.59 -15.02 -8.77
N GLN A 18 2.46 -15.34 -8.13
CA GLN A 18 1.72 -14.38 -7.36
C GLN A 18 2.74 -13.91 -6.34
N ASN A 19 3.30 -12.74 -6.61
CA ASN A 19 4.33 -12.15 -5.80
C ASN A 19 3.59 -11.69 -4.54
N ASP A 20 3.25 -12.64 -3.68
CA ASP A 20 2.68 -12.43 -2.35
C ASP A 20 3.81 -11.92 -1.47
N ALA A 21 4.26 -10.72 -1.82
CA ALA A 21 5.24 -10.01 -1.04
C ALA A 21 4.66 -9.86 0.36
N SER A 22 5.40 -10.33 1.36
CA SER A 22 5.05 -10.17 2.77
C SER A 22 5.19 -8.72 3.24
N THR A 23 5.79 -7.87 2.40
CA THR A 23 6.01 -6.45 2.65
C THR A 23 5.77 -5.65 1.37
N GLY A 24 5.26 -4.42 1.51
CA GLY A 24 5.10 -3.49 0.41
C GLY A 24 5.56 -2.09 0.78
N PHE A 25 5.74 -1.25 -0.23
CA PHE A 25 6.04 0.17 -0.06
C PHE A 25 5.07 0.99 -0.89
N ILE A 26 4.39 1.94 -0.24
CA ILE A 26 3.40 2.80 -0.88
C ILE A 26 3.89 4.24 -0.78
N ARG A 27 3.89 4.97 -1.90
CA ARG A 27 4.22 6.39 -1.95
C ARG A 27 3.10 7.16 -2.62
N LEU A 28 2.70 8.25 -1.98
CA LEU A 28 1.76 9.22 -2.51
C LEU A 28 2.39 10.61 -2.43
N VAL A 29 2.47 11.28 -3.58
CA VAL A 29 2.97 12.64 -3.69
C VAL A 29 1.82 13.50 -4.15
N GLU A 30 1.40 14.42 -3.31
CA GLU A 30 0.35 15.37 -3.68
C GLU A 30 0.56 16.73 -2.99
N SER A 31 0.11 17.78 -3.65
CA SER A 31 0.06 19.12 -3.09
C SER A 31 -0.98 19.20 -1.99
N PHE A 32 -0.62 19.72 -0.82
CA PHE A 32 -1.57 19.85 0.29
C PHE A 32 -2.83 20.60 -0.16
N THR A 33 -2.72 21.65 -0.98
CA THR A 33 -3.85 22.41 -1.52
C THR A 33 -4.82 21.58 -2.37
N MET A 34 -4.34 20.51 -3.01
CA MET A 34 -5.15 19.64 -3.88
C MET A 34 -5.89 18.54 -3.14
N ILE A 35 -5.63 18.35 -1.83
CA ILE A 35 -6.38 17.40 -1.02
C ILE A 35 -7.74 18.03 -0.66
N PHE A 36 -8.81 17.54 -1.30
CA PHE A 36 -10.19 17.96 -1.04
C PHE A 36 -10.77 17.26 0.21
N GLU A 37 -11.95 17.69 0.67
CA GLU A 37 -12.63 17.09 1.84
C GLU A 37 -12.90 15.58 1.70
N LYS A 38 -13.11 15.11 0.46
CA LYS A 38 -13.32 13.69 0.16
C LYS A 38 -12.05 12.84 0.30
N GLY A 39 -10.89 13.48 0.42
CA GLY A 39 -9.60 12.82 0.44
C GLY A 39 -9.12 12.34 -0.92
N ILE A 40 -7.92 11.77 -0.95
CA ILE A 40 -7.27 11.19 -2.13
C ILE A 40 -6.66 9.84 -1.77
N PHE A 41 -6.45 9.00 -2.76
CA PHE A 41 -5.91 7.66 -2.61
C PHE A 41 -4.66 7.49 -3.47
N SER A 42 -3.71 6.67 -3.02
CA SER A 42 -2.64 6.15 -3.86
C SER A 42 -3.15 5.06 -4.79
N TYR A 43 -2.28 4.60 -5.70
CA TYR A 43 -2.48 3.32 -6.37
C TYR A 43 -2.45 2.16 -5.37
N ASP A 44 -3.11 1.05 -5.74
CA ASP A 44 -3.10 -0.20 -5.00
C ASP A 44 -1.69 -0.82 -5.00
N THR A 45 -1.29 -1.37 -3.86
CA THR A 45 -0.13 -2.24 -3.70
C THR A 45 -0.61 -3.56 -3.10
N ILE A 46 -0.14 -4.68 -3.65
CA ILE A 46 -0.50 -6.02 -3.17
C ILE A 46 0.51 -6.46 -2.12
N VAL A 47 0.04 -6.77 -0.91
CA VAL A 47 0.83 -7.30 0.21
C VAL A 47 0.03 -8.41 0.86
N LEU A 48 0.65 -9.59 1.05
CA LEU A 48 -0.02 -10.79 1.57
C LEU A 48 -1.27 -11.17 0.76
N GLY A 49 -1.22 -11.04 -0.56
CA GLY A 49 -2.37 -11.28 -1.45
C GLY A 49 -3.51 -10.26 -1.32
N GLN A 50 -3.36 -9.25 -0.46
CA GLN A 50 -4.38 -8.24 -0.17
C GLN A 50 -4.01 -6.89 -0.78
N ARG A 51 -5.01 -6.14 -1.24
CA ARG A 51 -4.82 -4.80 -1.81
C ARG A 51 -4.76 -3.75 -0.71
N TRP A 52 -3.79 -2.87 -0.80
CA TRP A 52 -3.60 -1.77 0.13
C TRP A 52 -3.36 -0.47 -0.62
N ALA A 53 -3.87 0.63 -0.10
CA ALA A 53 -3.63 1.97 -0.58
C ALA A 53 -3.38 2.92 0.59
N LEU A 54 -2.68 4.02 0.34
CA LEU A 54 -2.64 5.15 1.27
C LEU A 54 -3.82 6.07 0.98
N ALA A 55 -4.52 6.50 2.01
CA ALA A 55 -5.55 7.53 1.92
C ALA A 55 -5.13 8.77 2.70
N LEU A 56 -5.24 9.93 2.05
CA LEU A 56 -5.01 11.24 2.67
C LEU A 56 -6.32 12.00 2.74
N LYS A 57 -6.67 12.51 3.92
CA LYS A 57 -7.88 13.29 4.12
C LYS A 57 -7.61 14.48 5.02
N LYS A 58 -8.04 15.66 4.59
CA LYS A 58 -8.02 16.84 5.46
C LYS A 58 -9.20 16.80 6.42
N ASN A 59 -8.94 17.17 7.67
CA ASN A 59 -10.00 17.45 8.64
C ASN A 59 -10.08 18.96 8.88
N ALA A 60 -11.20 19.57 8.47
CA ALA A 60 -11.54 20.98 8.73
C ALA A 60 -10.35 21.95 8.64
N SER A 61 -9.53 21.79 7.60
CA SER A 61 -8.31 22.59 7.30
C SER A 61 -7.17 22.58 8.32
N THR A 62 -7.27 21.86 9.43
CA THR A 62 -6.31 21.96 10.55
C THR A 62 -5.32 20.81 10.58
N TYR A 63 -5.75 19.61 10.19
CA TYR A 63 -4.92 18.40 10.26
C TYR A 63 -5.02 17.58 8.98
N LEU A 64 -3.92 16.89 8.65
CA LEU A 64 -3.86 15.86 7.62
C LEU A 64 -3.99 14.50 8.29
N GLY A 65 -5.08 13.80 8.01
CA GLY A 65 -5.20 12.38 8.34
C GLY A 65 -4.50 11.55 7.27
N VAL A 66 -3.66 10.61 7.70
CA VAL A 66 -3.02 9.62 6.85
C VAL A 66 -3.46 8.24 7.30
N TYR A 67 -3.99 7.45 6.38
CA TYR A 67 -4.56 6.14 6.67
C TYR A 67 -3.97 5.10 5.73
N LEU A 68 -3.68 3.91 6.26
CA LEU A 68 -3.55 2.72 5.44
C LEU A 68 -4.96 2.16 5.20
N TYR A 69 -5.33 2.05 3.93
CA TYR A 69 -6.68 1.69 3.50
C TYR A 69 -6.64 0.34 2.76
N HIS A 70 -7.58 -0.53 3.13
CA HIS A 70 -7.88 -1.75 2.38
C HIS A 70 -9.23 -1.55 1.66
N PRO A 71 -9.27 -1.55 0.31
CA PRO A 71 -10.51 -1.47 -0.42
C PRO A 71 -11.30 -2.77 -0.26
N THR A 72 -12.39 -2.71 0.50
CA THR A 72 -13.26 -3.86 0.74
C THR A 72 -14.02 -4.24 -0.53
N TYR A 73 -13.53 -5.25 -1.23
CA TYR A 73 -14.30 -6.01 -2.24
C TYR A 73 -14.63 -7.42 -1.75
N GLU A 74 -14.17 -7.80 -0.57
CA GLU A 74 -14.30 -9.16 -0.07
C GLU A 74 -15.61 -9.36 0.70
N THR A 75 -16.28 -10.47 0.39
CA THR A 75 -17.56 -10.85 1.00
C THR A 75 -17.39 -11.76 2.24
N ARG A 76 -16.16 -12.19 2.53
CA ARG A 76 -15.85 -13.08 3.66
C ARG A 76 -15.15 -12.32 4.79
N PRO A 77 -15.45 -12.62 6.06
CA PRO A 77 -14.74 -12.03 7.18
C PRO A 77 -13.33 -12.59 7.28
N TRP A 78 -12.34 -11.70 7.42
CA TRP A 78 -10.95 -12.03 7.68
C TRP A 78 -10.27 -10.88 8.43
N SER A 79 -9.11 -11.14 8.99
CA SER A 79 -8.25 -10.16 9.65
C SER A 79 -6.80 -10.43 9.28
N VAL A 80 -5.99 -9.38 9.31
CA VAL A 80 -4.54 -9.48 9.10
C VAL A 80 -3.84 -8.62 10.15
N ASP A 81 -2.71 -9.14 10.63
CA ASP A 81 -1.79 -8.38 11.48
C ASP A 81 -0.70 -7.78 10.59
N VAL A 82 -0.55 -6.45 10.65
CA VAL A 82 0.42 -5.72 9.84
C VAL A 82 1.18 -4.70 10.69
N SER A 83 2.50 -4.73 10.58
CA SER A 83 3.35 -3.65 11.08
C SER A 83 3.54 -2.61 9.97
N THR A 84 3.23 -1.35 10.28
CA THR A 84 3.33 -0.26 9.29
C THR A 84 4.24 0.84 9.81
N HIS A 85 5.13 1.33 8.95
CA HIS A 85 5.95 2.51 9.20
C HIS A 85 5.46 3.65 8.32
N LEU A 86 4.81 4.64 8.92
CA LEU A 86 4.31 5.81 8.21
C LEU A 86 5.28 6.99 8.38
N LYS A 87 5.46 7.77 7.31
CA LYS A 87 6.41 8.87 7.29
C LYS A 87 5.95 9.97 6.35
N LEU A 88 6.04 11.22 6.82
CA LEU A 88 5.82 12.39 5.97
C LEU A 88 7.17 12.94 5.50
N VAL A 89 7.37 13.04 4.18
CA VAL A 89 8.62 13.52 3.58
C VAL A 89 8.41 14.88 2.95
N GLY A 90 9.02 15.91 3.51
CA GLY A 90 9.02 17.26 2.93
C GLY A 90 10.09 17.40 1.86
N THR A 91 9.70 17.77 0.63
CA THR A 91 10.61 18.08 -0.48
C THR A 91 10.80 19.59 -0.58
N GLY A 92 11.50 20.18 0.38
CA GLY A 92 11.87 21.61 0.36
C GLY A 92 13.29 21.83 -0.14
N ASN A 93 13.64 23.08 -0.47
CA ASN A 93 14.99 23.49 -0.91
C ASN A 93 16.13 23.21 0.10
N GLY A 94 15.82 22.67 1.29
CA GLY A 94 16.78 22.32 2.35
C GLY A 94 17.00 20.81 2.55
N GLY A 95 16.57 19.96 1.61
CA GLY A 95 16.69 18.50 1.70
C GLY A 95 15.47 17.81 2.30
N ASN A 96 15.46 16.47 2.27
CA ASN A 96 14.37 15.65 2.78
C ASN A 96 14.25 15.81 4.29
N ARG A 97 13.13 16.35 4.77
CA ARG A 97 12.78 16.36 6.20
C ARG A 97 11.75 15.28 6.48
N GLU A 98 11.91 14.60 7.60
CA GLU A 98 11.12 13.45 8.02
C GLU A 98 10.36 13.80 9.29
N PHE A 99 9.05 13.58 9.29
CA PHE A 99 8.15 13.81 10.43
C PHE A 99 7.34 12.55 10.71
#